data_AF-A0A975HMM5-F1
#
_entry.id   AF-A0A975HMM5-F1
#
_cell.length_a   1.000
_cell.length_b   1.000
_cell.length_c   1.000
_cell.angle_alpha   90.00
_cell.angle_beta   90.00
_cell.angle_gamma   90.00
#
_symmetry.space_group_name_H-M   'P 1'
#
loop_
_entity.id
_entity.type
_entity.pdbx_description
1 polymer ?
#
loop_
_entity_poly.entity_id
_entity_poly.type
_entity_poly.pdbx_seq_one_letter_code
_entity_poly.pdbx_strand_id
1 'polypeptide(L)'
;MVKLSFALPVLLAFSGVFASLDVNAASTEQSLINDIQKSQQALAKTTEQIRAERRQLGKALFKQSQAVEKLREQAAVAQRVLDEQNLSLSTLEKRLQTWKEQAQYQQHMLSTFARDVKVDTGSDFEAQLDALNVVAKHMAASLAPQWQSQSLVLTDGKIEPGHILDLGPVKLYQHSGEVGLASFVDNTWRAEYGYSDTQSASWRGEKNAQLVFDPSQSRVPIASANQRNRLSTPNKRWCVGYPNCAICTVRVVYRGIQSAAIVATS
;
A
#
# COMPACT_ATOMS: atom_id res chain seq x y z
N MET A 1 -64.40 14.35 -0.19
CA MET A 1 -65.86 14.24 0.02
C MET A 1 -66.39 15.60 0.44
N VAL A 2 -66.98 16.35 -0.48
CA VAL A 2 -67.76 17.57 -0.19
C VAL A 2 -69.01 17.48 -1.06
N LYS A 3 -70.17 17.47 -0.40
CA LYS A 3 -71.50 17.25 -0.99
C LYS A 3 -71.93 18.48 -1.80
N LEU A 4 -72.28 18.29 -3.07
CA LEU A 4 -73.13 19.23 -3.81
C LEU A 4 -74.56 19.09 -3.26
N SER A 5 -75.11 20.18 -2.72
CA SER A 5 -76.53 20.32 -2.41
C SER A 5 -77.11 21.35 -3.37
N PHE A 6 -77.81 20.87 -4.40
CA PHE A 6 -78.64 21.69 -5.28
C PHE A 6 -80.03 21.79 -4.63
N ALA A 7 -80.43 23.01 -4.25
CA ALA A 7 -81.80 23.32 -3.86
C ALA A 7 -82.45 24.13 -4.99
N LEU A 8 -83.31 23.46 -5.77
CA LEU A 8 -84.56 24.06 -6.25
C LEU A 8 -85.46 24.23 -5.00
N PRO A 9 -86.28 25.29 -4.86
CA PRO A 9 -87.36 25.57 -5.81
C PRO A 9 -87.68 27.08 -5.98
N VAL A 10 -88.58 27.39 -6.93
CA VAL A 10 -89.71 28.35 -6.82
C VAL A 10 -90.11 28.68 -8.26
N LEU A 11 -91.07 27.93 -8.77
CA LEU A 11 -91.82 28.26 -9.96
C LEU A 11 -93.25 27.80 -9.70
N LEU A 12 -94.12 28.74 -9.33
CA LEU A 12 -95.58 28.69 -9.49
C LEU A 12 -96.21 29.88 -8.74
N ALA A 13 -96.64 30.89 -9.50
CA ALA A 13 -97.88 31.66 -9.30
C ALA A 13 -97.73 33.05 -9.93
N PHE A 14 -98.25 33.23 -11.14
CA PHE A 14 -99.07 34.41 -11.44
C PHE A 14 -99.86 34.17 -12.73
N SER A 15 -101.06 33.61 -12.59
CA SER A 15 -102.13 33.88 -13.54
C SER A 15 -102.86 35.13 -13.06
N GLY A 16 -103.06 36.10 -13.94
CA GLY A 16 -103.85 37.28 -13.61
C GLY A 16 -103.61 38.48 -14.51
N VAL A 17 -104.66 38.82 -15.26
CA VAL A 17 -104.93 40.12 -15.89
C VAL A 17 -104.27 40.36 -17.26
N PHE A 18 -104.97 39.92 -18.32
CA PHE A 18 -104.95 40.60 -19.61
C PHE A 18 -105.86 41.82 -19.52
N ALA A 19 -105.28 42.97 -19.13
CA ALA A 19 -105.87 44.27 -19.42
C ALA A 19 -105.23 44.76 -20.72
N SER A 20 -106.08 45.03 -21.70
CA SER A 20 -105.74 45.70 -22.96
C SER A 20 -105.06 47.03 -22.68
N LEU A 21 -103.74 47.06 -22.86
CA LEU A 21 -102.99 48.28 -23.05
C LEU A 21 -102.86 48.47 -24.55
N ASP A 22 -103.57 49.46 -25.11
CA ASP A 22 -103.14 50.10 -26.35
C ASP A 22 -101.82 50.83 -26.05
N VAL A 23 -100.75 50.05 -26.07
CA VAL A 23 -99.39 50.55 -26.05
C VAL A 23 -99.06 50.98 -27.46
N ASN A 24 -98.53 52.19 -27.62
CA ASN A 24 -97.86 52.63 -28.83
C ASN A 24 -96.76 51.60 -29.20
N ALA A 25 -97.10 50.60 -30.01
CA ALA A 25 -96.25 49.44 -30.34
C ALA A 25 -94.88 49.87 -30.91
N ALA A 26 -94.87 51.00 -31.64
CA ALA A 26 -93.66 51.60 -32.18
C ALA A 26 -92.69 52.11 -31.08
N SER A 27 -93.21 52.66 -29.97
CA SER A 27 -92.36 53.20 -28.89
C SER A 27 -91.69 52.09 -28.06
N THR A 28 -92.37 50.97 -27.88
CA THR A 28 -91.84 49.79 -27.19
C THR A 28 -90.81 49.03 -28.01
N GLU A 29 -91.00 48.92 -29.33
CA GLU A 29 -90.01 48.33 -30.23
C GLU A 29 -88.71 49.14 -30.25
N GLN A 30 -88.78 50.48 -30.35
CA GLN A 30 -87.60 51.33 -30.29
C GLN A 30 -86.85 51.22 -28.95
N SER A 31 -87.57 51.09 -27.83
CA SER A 31 -86.97 50.90 -26.50
C SER A 31 -86.22 49.56 -26.42
N LEU A 32 -86.83 48.48 -26.91
CA LEU A 32 -86.22 47.15 -26.97
C LEU A 32 -84.94 47.13 -27.81
N ILE A 33 -84.95 47.77 -28.97
CA ILE A 33 -83.77 47.88 -29.84
C ILE A 33 -82.64 48.65 -29.13
N ASN A 34 -82.97 49.73 -28.42
CA ASN A 34 -82.00 50.49 -27.65
C ASN A 34 -81.41 49.68 -26.48
N ASP A 35 -82.21 48.88 -25.79
CA ASP A 35 -81.73 48.02 -24.71
C ASP A 35 -80.86 46.86 -25.23
N ILE A 36 -81.18 46.32 -26.41
CA ILE A 36 -80.33 45.35 -27.12
C ILE A 36 -78.98 46.00 -27.47
N GLN A 37 -78.98 47.22 -28.03
CA GLN A 37 -77.73 47.90 -28.36
C GLN A 37 -76.89 48.22 -27.11
N LYS A 38 -77.51 48.71 -26.04
CA LYS A 38 -76.82 48.97 -24.76
C LYS A 38 -76.24 47.70 -24.16
N SER A 39 -76.99 46.60 -24.16
CA SER A 39 -76.51 45.32 -23.64
C SER A 39 -75.37 44.74 -24.49
N GLN A 40 -75.41 44.89 -25.82
CA GLN A 40 -74.31 44.52 -26.72
C GLN A 40 -73.05 45.34 -26.44
N GLN A 41 -73.18 46.66 -26.25
CA GLN A 41 -72.04 47.53 -25.92
C GLN A 41 -71.45 47.19 -24.53
N ALA A 42 -72.31 46.95 -23.54
CA ALA A 42 -71.88 46.53 -22.21
C ALA A 42 -71.14 45.18 -22.25
N LEU A 43 -71.65 44.20 -23.02
CA LEU A 43 -70.98 42.92 -23.23
C LEU A 43 -69.61 43.10 -23.90
N ALA A 44 -69.52 43.91 -24.95
CA ALA A 44 -68.25 44.19 -25.64
C ALA A 44 -67.21 44.78 -24.67
N LYS A 45 -67.60 45.76 -23.86
CA LYS A 45 -66.72 46.39 -22.86
C LYS A 45 -66.25 45.38 -21.80
N THR A 46 -67.16 44.59 -21.24
CA THR A 46 -66.80 43.58 -20.23
C THR A 46 -65.91 42.49 -20.81
N THR A 47 -66.18 42.03 -22.04
CA THR A 47 -65.32 41.03 -22.69
C THR A 47 -63.92 41.56 -22.97
N GLU A 48 -63.77 42.84 -23.32
CA GLU A 48 -62.47 43.47 -23.50
C GLU A 48 -61.70 43.62 -22.19
N GLN A 49 -62.38 44.04 -21.11
CA GLN A 49 -61.81 44.09 -19.76
C GLN A 49 -61.33 42.70 -19.31
N ILE A 50 -62.18 41.68 -19.45
CA ILE A 50 -61.81 40.28 -19.13
C ILE A 50 -60.62 39.84 -19.96
N ARG A 51 -60.54 40.19 -21.25
CA ARG A 51 -59.38 39.87 -22.11
C ARG A 51 -58.11 40.56 -21.61
N ALA A 52 -58.18 41.82 -21.20
CA ALA A 52 -57.04 42.56 -20.67
C ALA A 52 -56.52 41.96 -19.35
N GLU A 53 -57.43 41.66 -18.42
CA GLU A 53 -57.12 41.01 -17.13
C GLU A 53 -56.49 39.63 -17.36
N ARG A 54 -57.06 38.80 -18.23
CA ARG A 54 -56.50 37.49 -18.59
C ARG A 54 -55.08 37.60 -19.15
N ARG A 55 -54.80 38.62 -19.98
CA ARG A 55 -53.44 38.85 -20.51
C ARG A 55 -52.48 39.28 -19.39
N GLN A 56 -52.90 40.15 -18.48
CA GLN A 56 -52.07 40.58 -17.35
C GLN A 56 -51.76 39.41 -16.41
N LEU A 57 -52.77 38.62 -16.04
CA LEU A 57 -52.62 37.40 -15.24
C LEU A 57 -51.72 36.38 -15.93
N GLY A 58 -51.88 36.16 -17.24
CA GLY A 58 -51.01 35.28 -18.02
C GLY A 58 -49.55 35.71 -17.99
N LYS A 59 -49.27 37.02 -18.12
CA LYS A 59 -47.90 37.57 -18.00
C LYS A 59 -47.34 37.38 -16.59
N ALA A 60 -48.14 37.61 -15.55
CA ALA A 60 -47.72 37.44 -14.17
C ALA A 60 -47.39 35.97 -13.86
N LEU A 61 -48.25 35.04 -14.30
CA LEU A 61 -48.03 33.60 -14.17
C LEU A 61 -46.75 33.16 -14.89
N PHE A 62 -46.54 33.61 -16.13
CA PHE A 62 -45.33 33.28 -16.88
C PHE A 62 -44.06 33.81 -16.20
N LYS A 63 -44.09 35.03 -15.68
CA LYS A 63 -42.95 35.61 -14.96
C LYS A 63 -42.65 34.82 -13.67
N GLN A 64 -43.70 34.43 -12.95
CA GLN A 64 -43.55 33.65 -11.71
C GLN A 64 -43.06 32.24 -12.00
N SER A 65 -43.54 31.59 -13.06
CA SER A 65 -43.07 30.26 -13.45
C SER A 65 -41.60 30.29 -13.85
N GLN A 66 -41.16 31.33 -14.58
CA GLN A 66 -39.74 31.51 -14.91
C GLN A 66 -38.89 31.77 -13.66
N ALA A 67 -39.39 32.55 -12.70
CA ALA A 67 -38.69 32.79 -11.44
C ALA A 67 -38.53 31.50 -10.61
N VAL A 68 -39.58 30.66 -10.55
CA VAL A 68 -39.53 29.35 -9.90
C VAL A 68 -38.53 28.45 -10.59
N GLU A 69 -38.52 28.42 -11.91
CA GLU A 69 -37.56 27.59 -12.66
C GLU A 69 -36.11 28.01 -12.40
N LYS A 70 -35.85 29.32 -12.41
CA LYS A 70 -34.52 29.85 -12.06
C LYS A 70 -34.10 29.48 -10.63
N LEU A 71 -35.03 29.55 -9.67
CA LEU A 71 -34.75 29.15 -8.28
C LEU A 71 -34.46 27.65 -8.18
N ARG A 72 -35.15 26.80 -8.96
CA ARG A 72 -34.89 25.36 -9.03
C ARG A 72 -33.51 25.06 -9.60
N GLU A 73 -33.12 25.74 -10.68
CA GLU A 73 -31.78 25.61 -11.25
C GLU A 73 -30.70 25.99 -10.23
N GLN A 74 -30.88 27.11 -9.51
CA GLN A 74 -29.95 27.53 -8.46
C GLN A 74 -29.86 26.51 -7.32
N ALA A 75 -31.00 25.98 -6.87
CA ALA A 75 -31.03 24.94 -5.84
C ALA A 75 -30.32 23.65 -6.30
N ALA A 76 -30.54 23.23 -7.55
CA ALA A 76 -29.88 22.05 -8.11
C ALA A 76 -28.35 22.23 -8.19
N VAL A 77 -27.87 23.43 -8.56
CA VAL A 77 -26.44 23.74 -8.54
C VAL A 77 -25.88 23.73 -7.13
N ALA A 78 -26.57 24.36 -6.16
CA ALA A 78 -26.14 24.36 -4.76
C ALA A 78 -26.07 22.93 -4.19
N GLN A 79 -27.05 22.09 -4.50
CA GLN A 79 -27.05 20.70 -4.09
C GLN A 79 -25.87 19.92 -4.70
N ARG A 80 -25.58 20.10 -6.00
CA ARG A 80 -24.41 19.47 -6.64
C ARG A 80 -23.10 19.87 -5.96
N VAL A 81 -22.94 21.15 -5.63
CA VAL A 81 -21.74 21.64 -4.93
C VAL A 81 -21.61 21.00 -3.55
N LEU A 82 -22.71 20.86 -2.81
CA LEU A 82 -22.71 20.16 -1.51
C LEU A 82 -22.38 18.67 -1.65
N ASP A 83 -22.94 18.01 -2.66
CA ASP A 83 -22.68 16.59 -2.93
C ASP A 83 -21.21 16.36 -3.34
N GLU A 84 -20.64 17.24 -4.16
CA GLU A 84 -19.21 17.21 -4.52
C GLU A 84 -18.30 17.42 -3.31
N GLN A 85 -18.65 18.36 -2.42
CA GLN A 85 -17.92 18.57 -1.16
C GLN A 85 -17.99 17.32 -0.27
N ASN A 86 -19.18 16.74 -0.09
CA ASN A 86 -19.37 15.52 0.69
C ASN A 86 -18.59 14.34 0.09
N LEU A 87 -18.62 14.18 -1.23
CA LEU A 87 -17.85 13.14 -1.92
C LEU A 87 -16.34 13.36 -1.74
N SER A 88 -15.87 14.60 -1.82
CA SER A 88 -14.46 14.95 -1.60
C SER A 88 -14.01 14.63 -0.18
N LEU A 89 -14.85 14.93 0.82
CA LEU A 89 -14.60 14.61 2.23
C LEU A 89 -14.54 13.10 2.45
N SER A 90 -15.51 12.35 1.92
CA SER A 90 -15.50 10.89 2.01
C SER A 90 -14.27 10.26 1.33
N THR A 91 -13.76 10.90 0.28
CA THR A 91 -12.53 10.46 -0.41
C THR A 91 -11.30 10.71 0.46
N LEU A 92 -11.23 11.86 1.15
CA LEU A 92 -10.14 12.17 2.08
C LEU A 92 -10.14 11.22 3.28
N GLU A 93 -11.31 10.93 3.86
CA GLU A 93 -11.44 9.95 4.94
C GLU A 93 -10.97 8.56 4.53
N LYS A 94 -11.36 8.09 3.35
CA LYS A 94 -10.89 6.82 2.79
C LYS A 94 -9.37 6.80 2.65
N ARG A 95 -8.77 7.88 2.10
CA ARG A 95 -7.31 7.97 1.95
C ARG A 95 -6.59 7.96 3.29
N LEU A 96 -7.11 8.68 4.29
CA LEU A 96 -6.55 8.69 5.65
C LEU A 96 -6.60 7.30 6.27
N GLN A 97 -7.73 6.59 6.11
CA GLN A 97 -7.87 5.22 6.59
C GLN A 97 -6.87 4.29 5.90
N THR A 98 -6.71 4.38 4.57
CA THR A 98 -5.72 3.59 3.83
C THR A 98 -4.29 3.88 4.29
N TRP A 99 -3.93 5.15 4.54
CA TRP A 99 -2.60 5.50 5.06
C TRP A 99 -2.36 4.94 6.46
N LYS A 100 -3.37 4.96 7.31
CA LYS A 100 -3.30 4.38 8.65
C LYS A 100 -3.09 2.86 8.59
N GLU A 101 -3.82 2.17 7.72
CA GLU A 101 -3.67 0.73 7.49
C GLU A 101 -2.28 0.39 6.94
N GLN A 102 -1.76 1.18 6.00
CA GLN A 102 -0.40 1.01 5.45
C GLN A 102 0.68 1.19 6.52
N ALA A 103 0.55 2.21 7.38
CA ALA A 103 1.49 2.45 8.47
C ALA A 103 1.49 1.28 9.47
N GLN A 104 0.30 0.80 9.85
CA GLN A 104 0.17 -0.36 10.74
C GLN A 104 0.76 -1.63 10.13
N TYR A 105 0.52 -1.86 8.84
CA TYR A 105 1.11 -3.00 8.13
C TYR A 105 2.64 -2.93 8.10
N GLN A 106 3.22 -1.77 7.79
CA GLN A 106 4.67 -1.57 7.80
C GLN A 106 5.26 -1.86 9.19
N GLN A 107 4.67 -1.31 10.25
CA GLN A 107 5.10 -1.56 11.62
C GLN A 107 5.00 -3.05 11.99
N HIS A 108 3.94 -3.74 11.55
CA HIS A 108 3.81 -5.18 11.77
C HIS A 108 4.88 -6.00 11.05
N MET A 109 5.22 -5.63 9.81
CA MET A 109 6.31 -6.27 9.06
C MET A 109 7.66 -6.07 9.73
N LEU A 110 7.97 -4.84 10.16
CA LEU A 110 9.23 -4.54 10.85
C LEU A 110 9.34 -5.30 12.18
N SER A 111 8.29 -5.28 13.00
CA SER A 111 8.28 -6.01 14.27
C SER A 111 8.33 -7.53 14.11
N THR A 112 7.78 -8.07 13.02
CA THR A 112 7.89 -9.51 12.71
C THR A 112 9.30 -9.87 12.29
N PHE A 113 9.90 -9.11 11.37
CA PHE A 113 11.28 -9.31 10.97
C PHE A 113 12.26 -9.17 12.15
N ALA A 114 12.10 -8.16 13.00
CA ALA A 114 12.93 -7.96 14.18
C ALA A 114 12.91 -9.17 15.12
N ARG A 115 11.72 -9.77 15.33
CA ARG A 115 11.55 -11.00 16.11
C ARG A 115 12.25 -12.19 15.46
N ASP A 116 12.15 -12.34 14.14
CA ASP A 116 12.78 -13.45 13.41
C ASP A 116 14.31 -13.41 13.50
N VAL A 117 14.89 -12.20 13.42
CA VAL A 117 16.34 -12.00 13.55
C VAL A 117 16.79 -11.88 15.03
N LYS A 118 15.86 -12.01 15.98
CA LYS A 118 16.10 -11.93 17.43
C LYS A 118 16.82 -10.63 17.83
N VAL A 119 16.50 -9.53 17.18
CA VAL A 119 17.02 -8.21 17.54
C VAL A 119 16.03 -7.56 18.48
N ASP A 120 16.51 -7.15 19.66
CA ASP A 120 15.72 -6.38 20.60
C ASP A 120 15.57 -4.96 20.06
N THR A 121 14.50 -4.76 19.31
CA THR A 121 14.13 -3.46 18.79
C THR A 121 13.11 -2.85 19.74
N GLY A 122 13.35 -1.63 20.19
CA GLY A 122 12.36 -0.87 20.96
C GLY A 122 11.00 -0.75 20.24
N SER A 123 10.02 -0.19 20.93
CA SER A 123 8.66 -0.02 20.39
C SER A 123 8.56 1.03 19.27
N ASP A 124 9.60 1.84 19.07
CA ASP A 124 9.61 2.93 18.11
C ASP A 124 10.05 2.49 16.72
N PHE A 125 9.42 3.05 15.68
CA PHE A 125 9.63 2.67 14.29
C PHE A 125 11.03 3.07 13.79
N GLU A 126 11.51 4.26 14.16
CA GLU A 126 12.86 4.69 13.79
C GLU A 126 13.94 3.80 14.42
N ALA A 127 13.77 3.45 15.70
CA ALA A 127 14.66 2.52 16.37
C ALA A 127 14.66 1.12 15.73
N GLN A 128 13.50 0.65 15.25
CA GLN A 128 13.39 -0.60 14.48
C GLN A 128 14.15 -0.52 13.15
N LEU A 129 14.05 0.60 12.43
CA LEU A 129 14.77 0.81 11.17
C LEU A 129 16.29 0.87 11.35
N ASP A 130 16.78 1.52 12.40
CA ASP A 130 18.21 1.60 12.68
C ASP A 130 18.79 0.24 13.04
N ALA A 131 18.07 -0.53 13.86
CA ALA A 131 18.44 -1.90 14.19
C ALA A 131 18.48 -2.81 12.95
N LEU A 132 17.51 -2.66 12.04
CA LEU A 132 17.48 -3.34 10.74
C LEU A 132 18.70 -3.00 9.88
N ASN A 133 19.10 -1.73 9.84
CA ASN A 133 20.28 -1.31 9.09
C ASN A 133 21.57 -1.95 9.61
N VAL A 134 21.68 -2.17 10.92
CA VAL A 134 22.82 -2.88 11.52
C VAL A 134 22.83 -4.35 11.08
N VAL A 135 21.68 -5.03 11.14
CA VAL A 135 21.53 -6.40 10.65
C VAL A 135 21.88 -6.50 9.18
N ALA A 136 21.34 -5.61 8.34
CA ALA A 136 21.57 -5.61 6.91
C ALA A 136 23.06 -5.41 6.58
N LYS A 137 23.77 -4.54 7.31
CA LYS A 137 25.22 -4.36 7.20
C LYS A 137 25.98 -5.63 7.61
N HIS A 138 25.56 -6.29 8.68
CA HIS A 138 26.19 -7.53 9.12
C HIS A 138 25.98 -8.68 8.11
N MET A 139 24.77 -8.82 7.56
CA MET A 139 24.48 -9.77 6.48
C MET A 139 25.28 -9.42 5.22
N ALA A 140 25.37 -8.15 4.84
CA ALA A 140 26.19 -7.73 3.70
C ALA A 140 27.67 -8.07 3.89
N ALA A 141 28.21 -7.91 5.11
CA ALA A 141 29.57 -8.31 5.43
C ALA A 141 29.77 -9.83 5.33
N SER A 142 28.76 -10.63 5.70
CA SER A 142 28.81 -12.10 5.56
C SER A 142 28.82 -12.57 4.10
N LEU A 143 28.28 -11.77 3.16
CA LEU A 143 28.27 -12.08 1.73
C LEU A 143 29.61 -11.81 1.04
N ALA A 144 30.48 -11.01 1.64
CA ALA A 144 31.80 -10.66 1.10
C ALA A 144 32.88 -10.68 2.21
N PRO A 145 33.21 -11.88 2.75
CA PRO A 145 34.14 -12.01 3.84
C PRO A 145 35.55 -11.56 3.45
N GLN A 146 36.28 -11.00 4.42
CA GLN A 146 37.62 -10.45 4.24
C GLN A 146 38.59 -11.05 5.25
N TRP A 147 39.86 -11.14 4.88
CA TRP A 147 40.91 -11.57 5.80
C TRP A 147 41.15 -10.53 6.89
N GLN A 148 41.15 -10.98 8.14
CA GLN A 148 41.42 -10.15 9.31
C GLN A 148 42.67 -10.63 10.03
N SER A 149 43.61 -9.73 10.31
CA SER A 149 44.82 -10.07 11.07
C SER A 149 44.47 -10.26 12.55
N GLN A 150 44.69 -11.46 13.07
CA GLN A 150 44.40 -11.83 14.46
C GLN A 150 45.49 -12.77 15.00
N SER A 151 45.55 -12.90 16.33
CA SER A 151 46.50 -13.79 16.99
C SER A 151 46.06 -15.25 16.83
N LEU A 152 46.93 -16.11 16.28
CA LEU A 152 46.66 -17.51 16.00
C LEU A 152 47.55 -18.41 16.86
N VAL A 153 46.95 -19.38 17.53
CA VAL A 153 47.64 -20.46 18.22
C VAL A 153 47.89 -21.57 17.20
N LEU A 154 49.15 -21.79 16.84
CA LEU A 154 49.56 -22.84 15.91
C LEU A 154 49.44 -24.23 16.56
N THR A 155 49.55 -25.27 15.74
CA THR A 155 49.50 -26.69 16.20
C THR A 155 50.66 -27.06 17.13
N ASP A 156 51.74 -26.28 17.11
CA ASP A 156 52.89 -26.39 18.02
C ASP A 156 52.67 -25.66 19.36
N GLY A 157 51.52 -25.01 19.54
CA GLY A 157 51.15 -24.26 20.74
C GLY A 157 51.73 -22.85 20.82
N LYS A 158 52.45 -22.38 19.79
CA LYS A 158 52.94 -21.00 19.74
C LYS A 158 51.86 -20.04 19.28
N ILE A 159 51.92 -18.82 19.79
CA ILE A 159 51.01 -17.75 19.43
C ILE A 159 51.73 -16.82 18.45
N GLU A 160 51.29 -16.80 17.21
CA GLU A 160 51.87 -15.97 16.15
C GLU A 160 50.77 -15.17 15.42
N PRO A 161 51.12 -14.02 14.81
CA PRO A 161 50.17 -13.27 13.99
C PRO A 161 49.77 -14.08 12.76
N GLY A 162 48.46 -14.27 12.56
CA GLY A 162 47.88 -14.94 11.41
C GLY A 162 46.73 -14.12 10.81
N HIS A 163 46.27 -14.51 9.62
CA HIS A 163 45.10 -13.91 9.00
C HIS A 163 43.96 -14.91 9.07
N ILE A 164 42.76 -14.46 9.43
CA ILE A 164 41.59 -15.32 9.59
C ILE A 164 40.51 -14.85 8.63
N LEU A 165 39.90 -15.81 7.93
CA LEU A 165 38.76 -15.59 7.05
C LEU A 165 37.56 -16.37 7.60
N ASP A 166 36.52 -15.63 7.95
CA ASP A 166 35.27 -16.20 8.43
C ASP A 166 34.31 -16.45 7.27
N LEU A 167 33.99 -17.72 7.00
CA LEU A 167 33.03 -18.15 5.98
C LEU A 167 31.74 -18.74 6.59
N GLY A 168 31.41 -18.40 7.84
CA GLY A 168 30.27 -18.94 8.57
C GLY A 168 30.62 -20.24 9.31
N PRO A 169 30.16 -21.42 8.86
CA PRO A 169 30.48 -22.69 9.53
C PRO A 169 31.96 -23.09 9.42
N VAL A 170 32.69 -22.52 8.46
CA VAL A 170 34.11 -22.78 8.25
C VAL A 170 34.89 -21.50 8.50
N LYS A 171 35.93 -21.60 9.32
CA LYS A 171 36.89 -20.52 9.52
C LYS A 171 38.23 -20.98 8.96
N LEU A 172 38.85 -20.14 8.15
CA LEU A 172 40.16 -20.40 7.58
C LEU A 172 41.20 -19.51 8.24
N TYR A 173 42.41 -20.03 8.42
CA TYR A 173 43.58 -19.22 8.75
C TYR A 173 44.56 -19.23 7.58
N GLN A 174 45.39 -18.19 7.53
CA GLN A 174 46.56 -18.09 6.67
C GLN A 174 47.75 -17.58 7.48
N HIS A 175 48.83 -18.35 7.49
CA HIS A 175 50.07 -17.99 8.18
C HIS A 175 51.27 -18.52 7.38
N SER A 176 52.28 -17.68 7.13
CA SER A 176 53.52 -18.04 6.42
C SER A 176 53.33 -18.78 5.08
N GLY A 177 52.22 -18.51 4.37
CA GLY A 177 51.90 -19.13 3.08
C GLY A 177 51.09 -20.43 3.17
N GLU A 178 50.88 -20.96 4.37
CA GLU A 178 49.98 -22.09 4.63
C GLU A 178 48.57 -21.59 4.90
N VAL A 179 47.57 -22.33 4.42
CA VAL A 179 46.14 -22.05 4.64
C VAL A 179 45.51 -23.28 5.25
N GLY A 180 44.63 -23.10 6.23
CA GLY A 180 44.03 -24.22 6.93
C GLY A 180 42.75 -23.87 7.67
N LEU A 181 42.16 -24.85 8.34
CA LEU A 181 40.98 -24.68 9.19
C LEU A 181 41.39 -24.12 10.56
N ALA A 182 40.64 -23.11 10.99
CA ALA A 182 40.75 -22.51 12.31
C ALA A 182 39.50 -22.80 13.15
N SER A 183 39.66 -22.85 14.46
CA SER A 183 38.55 -22.82 15.41
C SER A 183 38.77 -21.74 16.46
N PHE A 184 37.67 -21.25 17.01
CA PHE A 184 37.70 -20.29 18.12
C PHE A 184 37.34 -21.03 19.40
N VAL A 185 38.33 -21.24 20.26
CA VAL A 185 38.22 -22.03 21.50
C VAL A 185 38.89 -21.24 22.63
N ASP A 186 38.23 -21.16 23.78
CA ASP A 186 38.74 -20.46 24.97
C ASP A 186 39.18 -19.01 24.69
N ASN A 187 38.39 -18.28 23.89
CA ASN A 187 38.66 -16.89 23.48
C ASN A 187 39.96 -16.70 22.66
N THR A 188 40.48 -17.77 22.05
CA THR A 188 41.66 -17.75 21.19
C THR A 188 41.41 -18.48 19.87
N TRP A 189 42.02 -18.00 18.80
CA TRP A 189 41.99 -18.70 17.51
C TRP A 189 43.05 -19.77 17.48
N ARG A 190 42.69 -20.99 17.07
CA ARG A 190 43.58 -22.14 17.01
C ARG A 190 43.60 -22.73 15.61
N ALA A 191 44.79 -23.02 15.09
CA ALA A 191 44.98 -23.79 13.87
C ALA A 191 44.70 -25.27 14.16
N GLU A 192 43.72 -25.86 13.47
CA GLU A 192 43.34 -27.27 13.65
C GLU A 192 43.92 -28.16 12.55
N TYR A 193 43.85 -27.69 11.32
CA TYR A 193 44.26 -28.48 10.16
C TYR A 193 44.87 -27.60 9.08
N GLY A 194 46.10 -27.86 8.67
CA GLY A 194 46.73 -27.22 7.51
C GLY A 194 46.37 -27.96 6.23
N TYR A 195 46.02 -27.23 5.16
CA TYR A 195 45.86 -27.80 3.83
C TYR A 195 47.21 -28.07 3.19
N SER A 196 47.25 -29.05 2.27
CA SER A 196 48.47 -29.35 1.51
C SER A 196 48.84 -28.19 0.57
N ASP A 197 50.10 -28.15 0.12
CA ASP A 197 50.62 -27.09 -0.76
C ASP A 197 49.82 -26.88 -2.04
N THR A 198 49.23 -27.94 -2.59
CA THR A 198 48.40 -27.88 -3.80
C THR A 198 47.02 -27.27 -3.54
N GLN A 199 46.46 -27.49 -2.35
CA GLN A 199 45.16 -26.95 -1.95
C GLN A 199 45.25 -25.51 -1.47
N SER A 200 46.34 -25.15 -0.78
CA SER A 200 46.61 -23.80 -0.31
C SER A 200 46.97 -22.83 -1.46
N ALA A 201 47.39 -23.32 -2.62
CA ALA A 201 47.75 -22.50 -3.78
C ALA A 201 46.59 -21.64 -4.31
N SER A 202 45.36 -22.16 -4.31
CA SER A 202 44.17 -21.43 -4.78
C SER A 202 43.79 -20.26 -3.85
N TRP A 203 44.23 -20.31 -2.59
CA TRP A 203 43.97 -19.29 -1.56
C TRP A 203 45.07 -18.22 -1.46
N ARG A 204 46.21 -18.42 -2.14
CA ARG A 204 47.37 -17.51 -2.07
C ARG A 204 47.35 -16.34 -3.07
N GLY A 205 46.49 -16.35 -4.09
CA GLY A 205 46.54 -15.33 -5.15
C GLY A 205 45.25 -14.98 -5.90
N GLU A 206 44.25 -15.88 -5.95
CA GLU A 206 43.03 -15.62 -6.72
C GLU A 206 41.90 -15.12 -5.82
N LYS A 207 41.19 -14.05 -6.26
CA LYS A 207 39.98 -13.50 -5.60
C LYS A 207 38.80 -14.48 -5.54
N ASN A 208 39.00 -15.72 -6.01
CA ASN A 208 38.05 -16.80 -6.07
C ASN A 208 38.78 -18.08 -5.68
N ALA A 209 38.52 -18.63 -4.51
CA ALA A 209 39.02 -19.95 -4.14
C ALA A 209 37.85 -20.93 -4.02
N GLN A 210 38.10 -22.17 -4.40
CA GLN A 210 37.11 -23.23 -4.31
C GLN A 210 37.30 -23.96 -2.98
N LEU A 211 36.33 -23.78 -2.08
CA LEU A 211 36.26 -24.58 -0.87
C LEU A 211 35.42 -25.83 -1.16
N VAL A 212 36.06 -27.00 -1.13
CA VAL A 212 35.35 -28.28 -1.12
C VAL A 212 35.08 -28.61 0.34
N PHE A 213 33.81 -28.50 0.74
CA PHE A 213 33.41 -28.72 2.12
C PHE A 213 32.14 -29.57 2.17
N ASP A 214 32.16 -30.59 3.02
CA ASP A 214 31.00 -31.42 3.32
C ASP A 214 30.38 -30.95 4.65
N PRO A 215 29.20 -30.32 4.64
CA PRO A 215 28.55 -29.81 5.85
C PRO A 215 28.16 -30.93 6.84
N SER A 216 28.01 -32.18 6.37
CA SER A 216 27.73 -33.34 7.23
C SER A 216 28.98 -33.88 7.94
N GLN A 217 30.17 -33.56 7.43
CA GLN A 217 31.47 -34.02 7.94
C GLN A 217 32.22 -32.96 8.77
N SER A 218 31.63 -31.79 9.04
CA SER A 218 32.31 -30.67 9.74
C SER A 218 32.98 -31.06 11.08
N ARG A 219 32.52 -32.13 11.74
CA ARG A 219 33.10 -32.68 12.97
C ARG A 219 34.14 -33.79 12.78
N VAL A 220 34.27 -34.36 11.58
CA VAL A 220 35.08 -35.56 11.33
C VAL A 220 36.58 -35.27 11.11
N PRO A 221 37.02 -34.15 10.50
CA PRO A 221 38.44 -33.79 10.52
C PRO A 221 38.91 -33.49 11.96
N ILE A 222 38.04 -32.89 12.79
CA ILE A 222 38.31 -32.57 14.20
C ILE A 222 38.48 -33.86 15.04
N ALA A 223 37.68 -34.89 14.77
CA ALA A 223 37.82 -36.19 15.41
C ALA A 223 39.10 -36.95 14.96
N SER A 224 39.46 -36.88 13.68
CA SER A 224 40.60 -37.63 13.12
C SER A 224 41.97 -37.00 13.41
N ALA A 225 42.04 -35.69 13.71
CA ALA A 225 43.26 -35.05 14.21
C ALA A 225 43.62 -35.52 15.64
N ASN A 226 42.61 -35.70 16.51
CA ASN A 226 42.80 -36.21 17.87
C ASN A 226 43.13 -37.72 17.94
N GLN A 227 42.87 -38.47 16.86
CA GLN A 227 42.99 -39.93 16.86
C GLN A 227 44.36 -40.46 16.40
N ARG A 228 45.29 -39.60 15.97
CA ARG A 228 46.60 -40.03 15.45
C ARG A 228 47.60 -40.54 16.51
N ASN A 229 47.22 -40.57 17.79
CA ASN A 229 48.09 -41.07 18.85
C ASN A 229 47.77 -42.48 19.37
N ARG A 230 46.92 -43.27 18.68
CA ARG A 230 46.65 -44.67 19.06
C ARG A 230 46.54 -45.61 17.84
N LEU A 231 47.67 -46.27 17.56
CA LEU A 231 47.85 -47.65 17.06
C LEU A 231 47.21 -48.10 15.73
N SER A 232 48.11 -48.52 14.82
CA SER A 232 48.06 -49.63 13.85
C SER A 232 46.86 -49.83 12.90
N THR A 233 47.18 -49.76 11.59
CA THR A 233 46.52 -50.25 10.34
C THR A 233 45.59 -51.47 10.43
N PRO A 234 44.89 -51.87 9.34
CA PRO A 234 44.09 -51.09 8.38
C PRO A 234 42.71 -51.77 8.16
N ASN A 235 41.63 -51.01 7.95
CA ASN A 235 40.45 -51.61 7.30
C ASN A 235 39.80 -50.60 6.35
N LYS A 236 40.20 -50.71 5.08
CA LYS A 236 39.48 -50.15 3.95
C LYS A 236 38.17 -50.93 3.81
N ARG A 237 37.09 -50.38 4.34
CA ARG A 237 35.70 -50.69 3.98
C ARG A 237 34.85 -49.67 4.69
N TRP A 238 34.09 -48.89 3.92
CA TRP A 238 32.84 -48.18 4.24
C TRP A 238 32.80 -46.98 3.30
N CYS A 239 32.26 -47.23 2.10
CA CYS A 239 31.58 -46.28 1.19
C CYS A 239 31.30 -47.03 -0.12
N VAL A 240 30.45 -48.06 -0.05
CA VAL A 240 29.74 -48.59 -1.22
C VAL A 240 28.27 -48.32 -0.95
N GLY A 241 27.65 -47.51 -1.80
CA GLY A 241 26.19 -47.44 -1.93
C GLY A 241 25.49 -46.33 -1.15
N TYR A 242 25.62 -45.07 -1.58
CA TYR A 242 24.54 -44.07 -1.53
C TYR A 242 24.75 -43.09 -2.70
N PRO A 243 23.78 -42.90 -3.62
CA PRO A 243 23.97 -42.07 -4.82
C PRO A 243 23.86 -40.56 -4.54
N ASN A 244 23.63 -40.15 -3.29
CA ASN A 244 23.37 -38.75 -2.92
C ASN A 244 24.34 -38.19 -1.88
N CYS A 245 25.64 -38.53 -1.95
CA CYS A 245 26.67 -37.71 -1.28
C CYS A 245 26.93 -36.47 -2.14
N ALA A 246 26.12 -35.43 -1.95
CA ALA A 246 26.35 -34.14 -2.58
C ALA A 246 27.60 -33.51 -1.94
N ILE A 247 28.77 -33.73 -2.56
CA ILE A 247 29.94 -32.88 -2.31
C ILE A 247 29.54 -31.48 -2.79
N CYS A 248 29.20 -30.61 -1.84
CA CYS A 248 28.92 -29.21 -2.14
C CYS A 248 30.25 -28.50 -2.45
N THR A 249 30.42 -28.15 -3.71
CA THR A 249 31.52 -27.26 -4.12
C THR A 249 31.01 -25.83 -4.03
N VAL A 250 31.55 -25.06 -3.09
CA VAL A 250 31.18 -23.65 -2.93
C VAL A 250 32.32 -22.80 -3.48
N ARG A 251 32.01 -22.00 -4.49
CA ARG A 251 32.92 -20.95 -4.97
C ARG A 251 32.79 -19.77 -4.04
N VAL A 252 33.85 -19.48 -3.30
CA VAL A 252 33.90 -18.36 -2.37
C VAL A 252 34.61 -17.20 -3.04
N VAL A 253 33.91 -16.06 -3.13
CA VAL A 253 34.49 -14.79 -3.57
C VAL A 253 34.89 -14.03 -2.32
N TYR A 254 36.18 -13.72 -2.18
CA TYR A 254 36.72 -13.00 -1.02
C TYR A 254 37.70 -11.93 -1.47
N ARG A 255 37.94 -10.93 -0.60
CA ARG A 255 38.99 -9.93 -0.86
C ARG A 255 40.32 -10.45 -0.33
N GLY A 256 41.27 -10.71 -1.23
CA GLY A 256 42.62 -11.17 -0.88
C GLY A 256 43.43 -10.16 -0.07
N ILE A 257 44.43 -10.66 0.65
CA ILE A 257 45.42 -9.86 1.38
C ILE A 257 46.36 -9.24 0.34
N GLN A 258 46.43 -7.92 0.24
CA GLN A 258 47.50 -7.28 -0.52
C GLN A 258 48.79 -7.37 0.30
N SER A 259 49.67 -8.29 -0.07
CA SER A 259 51.05 -8.30 0.43
C SER A 259 51.77 -7.09 -0.16
N ALA A 260 51.87 -6.00 0.60
CA ALA A 260 52.82 -4.94 0.31
C ALA A 260 54.22 -5.49 0.59
N ALA A 261 54.88 -6.00 -0.45
CA ALA A 261 56.30 -6.30 -0.39
C ALA A 261 57.06 -4.98 -0.27
N ILE A 262 57.49 -4.64 0.94
CA ILE A 262 58.56 -3.65 1.15
C ILE A 262 59.85 -4.35 0.71
N VAL A 263 60.23 -4.13 -0.54
CA VAL A 263 61.59 -4.38 -1.01
C VAL A 263 62.47 -3.32 -0.35
N ALA A 264 63.07 -3.67 0.79
CA ALA A 264 64.17 -2.91 1.35
C ALA A 264 65.44 -3.30 0.58
N THR A 265 65.80 -2.50 -0.42
CA THR A 265 67.16 -2.45 -0.95
C THR A 265 68.02 -1.64 0.01
N SER A 266 68.95 -2.30 0.70
CA SER A 266 70.31 -1.81 0.98
C SER A 266 71.18 -2.96 1.48
#